data_AF-A0A1Y4EVS8-F1
#
_entry.id   AF-A0A1Y4EVS8-F1
#
_cell.length_a   1.000
_cell.length_b   1.000
_cell.length_c   1.000
_cell.angle_alpha   90.00
_cell.angle_beta   90.00
_cell.angle_gamma   90.00
#
_symmetry.space_group_name_H-M   'P 1'
#
loop_
_entity.id
_entity.type
_entity.pdbx_description
1 polymer ?
#
loop_
_entity_poly.entity_id
_entity_poly.type
_entity_poly.pdbx_seq_one_letter_code
_entity_poly.pdbx_strand_id
1 'polypeptide(L)'
;MKKVLALAAAAALLLSISACGVDVGTVSGSDGTTSDAILSSVPGEESQTGEESQAPAKDPEEIEAEVDDNLTGLCSFLAQTGGVGGDPVDMAADFIGAVAGVQYRFSYEGSNNVTVELYEYDLDNLNGEAQAVLDSVKANGTFTVIGQEVTDAYLSDSGKYLMIYKDTQTNEQNELHKQEIVEQFQGFKAE
;
A
#
# COMPACT_ATOMS: atom_id res chain seq x y z
N MET A 1 -44.48 1.99 12.39
CA MET A 1 -45.22 0.77 12.00
C MET A 1 -44.61 0.21 10.73
N LYS A 2 -44.16 -1.05 10.77
CA LYS A 2 -44.20 -2.05 9.67
C LYS A 2 -43.31 -1.78 8.43
N LYS A 3 -42.41 -2.66 7.97
CA LYS A 3 -42.10 -4.07 8.32
C LYS A 3 -40.64 -4.40 7.98
N VAL A 4 -40.01 -5.16 8.85
CA VAL A 4 -38.87 -6.03 8.56
C VAL A 4 -39.45 -7.34 8.00
N LEU A 5 -38.88 -7.88 6.93
CA LEU A 5 -39.18 -9.23 6.45
C LEU A 5 -37.86 -9.95 6.16
N ALA A 6 -37.77 -11.14 6.74
CA ALA A 6 -36.64 -12.04 6.80
C ALA A 6 -36.84 -13.25 5.85
N LEU A 7 -35.89 -14.20 5.91
CA LEU A 7 -35.86 -15.59 5.40
C LEU A 7 -35.46 -15.75 3.92
N ALA A 8 -34.70 -16.77 3.48
CA ALA A 8 -34.28 -18.09 4.02
C ALA A 8 -32.98 -18.52 3.28
N ALA A 9 -31.95 -19.08 3.92
CA ALA A 9 -31.71 -20.49 4.28
C ALA A 9 -31.56 -21.52 3.13
N ALA A 10 -30.30 -21.97 2.98
CA ALA A 10 -29.82 -23.36 2.90
C ALA A 10 -29.67 -24.11 1.54
N ALA A 11 -28.42 -24.57 1.38
CA ALA A 11 -27.97 -25.91 0.99
C ALA A 11 -27.90 -26.31 -0.50
N ALA A 12 -26.67 -26.60 -0.95
CA ALA A 12 -26.17 -27.94 -1.33
C ALA A 12 -25.00 -27.78 -2.33
N LEU A 13 -23.74 -28.11 -1.97
CA LEU A 13 -23.08 -29.43 -2.09
C LEU A 13 -22.71 -29.82 -3.54
N LEU A 14 -21.44 -30.25 -3.70
CA LEU A 14 -20.82 -31.03 -4.80
C LEU A 14 -20.14 -30.16 -5.90
N LEU A 15 -18.91 -30.38 -6.40
CA LEU A 15 -18.09 -31.59 -6.61
C LEU A 15 -16.59 -31.27 -6.76
N SER A 16 -15.75 -32.08 -6.08
CA SER A 16 -14.46 -32.69 -6.50
C SER A 16 -13.51 -32.00 -7.49
N ILE A 17 -12.24 -31.86 -7.06
CA ILE A 17 -11.05 -31.95 -7.93
C ILE A 17 -10.27 -33.22 -7.60
N SER A 18 -10.12 -34.06 -8.61
CA SER A 18 -9.37 -35.30 -8.59
C SER A 18 -7.95 -35.10 -9.12
N ALA A 19 -7.03 -35.85 -8.50
CA ALA A 19 -5.91 -36.56 -9.12
C ALA A 19 -4.65 -35.78 -9.57
N CYS A 20 -3.61 -35.92 -8.74
CA CYS A 20 -2.24 -36.39 -9.00
C CYS A 20 -1.66 -36.36 -10.42
N GLY A 21 -0.40 -35.90 -10.50
CA GLY A 21 0.60 -36.50 -11.39
C GLY A 21 1.65 -35.52 -11.91
N VAL A 22 2.68 -35.20 -11.12
CA VAL A 22 3.94 -34.70 -11.68
C VAL A 22 4.73 -35.92 -12.13
N ASP A 23 4.93 -36.05 -13.44
CA ASP A 23 5.76 -37.08 -14.04
C ASP A 23 7.22 -36.62 -14.01
N VAL A 24 8.08 -37.38 -13.33
CA VAL A 24 9.52 -37.17 -13.30
C VAL A 24 10.13 -37.94 -14.48
N GLY A 25 10.32 -37.25 -15.59
CA GLY A 25 10.98 -37.79 -16.78
C GLY A 25 12.47 -37.49 -16.76
N THR A 26 13.27 -38.44 -16.29
CA THR A 26 14.74 -38.44 -16.41
C THR A 26 15.20 -38.92 -17.81
N VAL A 27 16.08 -38.12 -18.42
CA VAL A 27 17.26 -38.42 -19.27
C VAL A 27 17.21 -39.48 -20.39
N SER A 28 17.57 -39.01 -21.61
CA SER A 28 18.54 -39.58 -22.59
C SER A 28 18.02 -39.39 -24.03
N GLY A 29 18.78 -38.91 -25.02
CA GLY A 29 20.18 -38.47 -25.06
C GLY A 29 20.60 -38.10 -26.49
N SER A 30 21.84 -37.59 -26.59
CA SER A 30 22.78 -37.67 -27.73
C SER A 30 22.44 -36.84 -28.99
N ASP A 31 23.36 -36.17 -29.69
CA ASP A 31 24.82 -36.11 -29.68
C ASP A 31 25.27 -34.89 -30.51
N GLY A 32 26.41 -34.25 -30.19
CA GLY A 32 26.87 -33.06 -30.92
C GLY A 32 28.17 -32.40 -30.42
N THR A 33 29.24 -33.18 -30.30
CA THR A 33 30.69 -32.84 -30.37
C THR A 33 31.09 -31.42 -30.83
N THR A 34 31.80 -30.64 -29.98
CA THR A 34 33.27 -30.33 -30.04
C THR A 34 33.70 -29.27 -28.99
N SER A 35 34.73 -29.64 -28.22
CA SER A 35 35.91 -28.87 -27.76
C SER A 35 35.82 -27.58 -26.93
N ASP A 36 36.29 -27.75 -25.69
CA ASP A 36 37.34 -26.99 -24.96
C ASP A 36 37.10 -25.57 -24.41
N ALA A 37 37.56 -25.43 -23.15
CA ALA A 37 37.77 -24.23 -22.33
C ALA A 37 36.47 -23.63 -21.74
N ILE A 38 36.32 -23.31 -20.45
CA ILE A 38 37.22 -22.66 -19.49
C ILE A 38 36.81 -23.12 -18.08
N LEU A 39 37.80 -23.48 -17.27
CA LEU A 39 37.68 -23.63 -15.82
C LEU A 39 37.61 -22.22 -15.20
N SER A 40 36.46 -21.82 -14.65
CA SER A 40 36.36 -20.61 -13.82
C SER A 40 35.33 -20.79 -12.72
N SER A 41 35.86 -21.03 -11.52
CA SER A 41 35.38 -20.64 -10.20
C SER A 41 33.98 -20.01 -10.13
N VAL A 42 33.03 -20.75 -9.56
CA VAL A 42 31.82 -20.21 -8.94
C VAL A 42 32.05 -20.23 -7.43
N PRO A 43 32.13 -19.08 -6.74
CA PRO A 43 31.87 -19.05 -5.31
C PRO A 43 30.37 -19.32 -5.14
N GLY A 44 30.03 -20.37 -4.39
CA GLY A 44 28.67 -20.59 -3.94
C GLY A 44 28.29 -19.45 -3.02
N GLU A 45 27.45 -18.53 -3.49
CA GLU A 45 26.57 -17.75 -2.63
C GLU A 45 25.50 -18.71 -2.12
N GLU A 46 25.77 -19.34 -0.99
CA GLU A 46 24.71 -19.94 -0.19
C GLU A 46 23.83 -18.79 0.31
N SER A 47 22.66 -18.66 -0.33
CA SER A 47 21.54 -17.86 0.14
C SER A 47 21.34 -18.14 1.62
N GLN A 48 21.64 -17.15 2.46
CA GLN A 48 21.09 -17.09 3.80
C GLN A 48 19.58 -16.93 3.64
N THR A 49 18.86 -18.04 3.78
CA THR A 49 17.45 -18.04 4.15
C THR A 49 17.37 -17.40 5.54
N GLY A 50 17.17 -16.09 5.57
CA GLY A 50 16.80 -15.40 6.79
C GLY A 50 15.40 -15.87 7.15
N GLU A 51 15.29 -16.72 8.16
CA GLU A 51 14.07 -16.85 8.94
C GLU A 51 13.78 -15.48 9.56
N GLU A 52 12.98 -14.67 8.86
CA GLU A 52 12.25 -13.58 9.51
C GLU A 52 11.31 -14.25 10.52
N SER A 53 11.75 -14.22 11.78
CA SER A 53 10.90 -14.50 12.91
C SER A 53 9.75 -13.48 12.86
N GLN A 54 8.62 -13.90 12.28
CA GLN A 54 7.40 -13.12 12.32
C GLN A 54 6.96 -13.05 13.78
N ALA A 55 7.33 -11.96 14.43
CA ALA A 55 6.60 -11.50 15.61
C ALA A 55 5.12 -11.43 15.24
N PRO A 56 4.19 -11.75 16.15
CA PRO A 56 2.78 -11.57 15.90
C PRO A 56 2.53 -10.15 15.37
N ALA A 57 1.83 -10.04 14.24
CA ALA A 57 1.40 -8.74 13.75
C ALA A 57 0.57 -8.07 14.84
N LYS A 58 1.03 -6.91 15.32
CA LYS A 58 0.27 -6.11 16.29
C LYS A 58 -1.02 -5.63 15.64
N ASP A 59 -2.05 -5.44 16.46
CA ASP A 59 -3.30 -4.85 16.00
C ASP A 59 -3.07 -3.38 15.57
N PRO A 60 -3.68 -2.90 14.47
CA PRO A 60 -3.56 -1.50 14.04
C PRO A 60 -3.85 -0.49 15.16
N GLU A 61 -4.83 -0.74 16.03
CA GLU A 61 -5.16 0.18 17.14
C GLU A 61 -4.01 0.27 18.15
N GLU A 62 -3.32 -0.85 18.42
CA GLU A 62 -2.16 -0.88 19.31
C GLU A 62 -0.96 -0.14 18.69
N ILE A 63 -0.72 -0.32 17.40
CA ILE A 63 0.35 0.39 16.67
C ILE A 63 0.09 1.90 16.70
N GLU A 64 -1.15 2.30 16.40
CA GLU A 64 -1.55 3.70 16.40
C GLU A 64 -1.37 4.34 17.78
N ALA A 65 -1.73 3.66 18.86
CA ALA A 65 -1.57 4.17 20.22
C ALA A 65 -0.10 4.40 20.61
N GLU A 66 0.84 3.67 20.01
CA GLU A 66 2.28 3.76 20.28
C GLU A 66 2.99 4.88 19.50
N VAL A 67 2.37 5.41 18.45
CA VAL A 67 2.96 6.47 17.62
C VAL A 67 2.40 7.85 17.93
N ASP A 68 3.22 8.88 17.71
CA ASP A 68 2.83 10.27 17.90
C ASP A 68 1.82 10.72 16.84
N ASP A 69 0.97 11.69 17.19
CA ASP A 69 0.10 12.37 16.24
C ASP A 69 0.90 13.45 15.46
N ASN A 70 1.73 13.01 14.51
CA ASN A 70 2.42 13.85 13.51
C ASN A 70 2.75 13.03 12.25
N LEU A 71 3.32 13.66 11.22
CA LEU A 71 3.69 12.98 9.96
C LEU A 71 4.63 11.79 10.17
N THR A 72 5.57 11.88 11.11
CA THR A 72 6.50 10.77 11.41
C THR A 72 5.75 9.58 12.01
N GLY A 73 4.81 9.85 12.92
CA GLY A 73 3.94 8.83 13.50
C GLY A 73 3.03 8.18 12.46
N LEU A 74 2.42 8.97 11.57
CA LEU A 74 1.61 8.47 10.46
C LEU A 74 2.43 7.56 9.53
N CYS A 75 3.65 7.96 9.16
CA CYS A 75 4.55 7.14 8.36
C CYS A 75 4.89 5.82 9.06
N SER A 76 5.20 5.88 10.36
CA SER A 76 5.52 4.70 11.17
C SER A 76 4.33 3.73 11.27
N PHE A 77 3.11 4.27 11.45
CA PHE A 77 1.88 3.49 11.47
C PHE A 77 1.67 2.77 10.13
N LEU A 78 1.66 3.50 9.02
CA LEU A 78 1.43 2.90 7.69
C LEU A 78 2.54 1.91 7.30
N ALA A 79 3.79 2.13 7.71
CA ALA A 79 4.86 1.17 7.45
C ALA A 79 4.65 -0.14 8.22
N GLN A 80 4.17 -0.08 9.46
CA GLN A 80 3.91 -1.24 10.30
C GLN A 80 2.62 -1.99 9.91
N THR A 81 1.63 -1.29 9.37
CA THR A 81 0.38 -1.89 8.86
C THR A 81 0.45 -2.32 7.40
N GLY A 82 1.59 -2.08 6.72
CA GLY A 82 1.83 -2.48 5.34
C GLY A 82 1.23 -1.54 4.28
N GLY A 83 0.85 -0.32 4.66
CA GLY A 83 0.31 0.69 3.75
C GLY A 83 1.35 1.51 2.99
N VAL A 84 2.60 1.51 3.43
CA VAL A 84 3.74 2.07 2.67
C VAL A 84 4.97 1.16 2.75
N GLY A 85 5.87 1.29 1.78
CA GLY A 85 7.14 0.56 1.77
C GLY A 85 8.25 1.34 1.08
N GLY A 86 9.49 0.97 1.40
CA GLY A 86 10.70 1.65 0.92
C GLY A 86 11.04 2.94 1.69
N ASP A 87 12.08 3.63 1.23
CA ASP A 87 12.53 4.88 1.85
C ASP A 87 11.69 6.07 1.34
N PRO A 88 11.18 6.94 2.24
CA PRO A 88 10.47 8.14 1.82
C PRO A 88 11.40 9.17 1.17
N VAL A 89 10.82 9.97 0.27
CA VAL A 89 11.46 11.16 -0.29
C VAL A 89 10.68 12.39 0.13
N ASP A 90 11.37 13.42 0.62
CA ASP A 90 10.76 14.70 1.00
C ASP A 90 10.06 15.38 -0.18
N MET A 91 8.87 15.92 0.10
CA MET A 91 8.04 16.64 -0.86
C MET A 91 8.02 18.14 -0.58
N ALA A 92 7.87 18.95 -1.63
CA ALA A 92 7.66 20.39 -1.53
C ALA A 92 6.21 20.68 -1.10
N ALA A 93 5.94 20.48 0.19
CA ALA A 93 4.61 20.58 0.81
C ALA A 93 4.03 22.01 0.83
N ASP A 94 4.90 23.02 0.73
CA ASP A 94 4.53 24.43 0.74
C ASP A 94 3.66 24.83 -0.46
N PHE A 95 3.77 24.13 -1.60
CA PHE A 95 2.91 24.35 -2.78
C PHE A 95 1.43 24.08 -2.52
N ILE A 96 1.11 23.28 -1.50
CA ILE A 96 -0.28 22.96 -1.11
C ILE A 96 -0.63 23.48 0.29
N GLY A 97 0.24 24.33 0.84
CA GLY A 97 0.08 24.91 2.18
C GLY A 97 0.23 23.92 3.34
N ALA A 98 0.79 22.73 3.11
CA ALA A 98 1.14 21.77 4.15
C ALA A 98 2.47 22.13 4.83
N VAL A 99 2.69 21.65 6.07
CA VAL A 99 3.93 21.92 6.83
C VAL A 99 5.06 20.98 6.47
N ALA A 100 4.72 19.75 6.08
CA ALA A 100 5.66 18.72 5.67
C ALA A 100 4.94 17.71 4.76
N GLY A 101 5.73 17.01 3.95
CA GLY A 101 5.21 15.92 3.13
C GLY A 101 6.30 14.98 2.66
N VAL A 102 5.92 13.73 2.43
CA VAL A 102 6.80 12.66 1.95
C VAL A 102 6.11 11.84 0.88
N GLN A 103 6.90 11.21 0.02
CA GLN A 103 6.43 10.27 -0.99
C GLN A 103 7.11 8.90 -0.82
N TYR A 104 6.30 7.85 -0.85
CA TYR A 104 6.72 6.46 -0.97
C TYR A 104 6.43 5.93 -2.36
N ARG A 105 7.29 5.02 -2.83
CA ARG A 105 7.05 4.26 -4.06
C ARG A 105 7.47 2.82 -3.90
N PHE A 106 6.53 1.90 -4.13
CA PHE A 106 6.72 0.48 -3.92
C PHE A 106 5.92 -0.36 -4.93
N SER A 107 6.04 -1.69 -4.79
CA SER A 107 5.41 -2.66 -5.68
C SER A 107 4.31 -3.42 -4.94
N TYR A 108 3.14 -3.54 -5.54
CA TYR A 108 2.06 -4.42 -5.09
C TYR A 108 1.35 -4.99 -6.31
N GLU A 109 1.39 -6.31 -6.52
CA GLU A 109 0.84 -6.99 -7.71
C GLU A 109 1.26 -6.32 -9.04
N GLY A 110 2.49 -5.82 -9.07
CA GLY A 110 3.06 -5.00 -10.13
C GLY A 110 4.52 -4.66 -9.83
N SER A 111 5.12 -3.77 -10.62
CA SER A 111 6.50 -3.31 -10.41
C SER A 111 6.54 -1.79 -10.31
N ASN A 112 6.92 -1.29 -9.14
CA ASN A 112 6.99 0.14 -8.80
C ASN A 112 5.71 0.90 -9.21
N ASN A 113 4.56 0.26 -9.00
CA ASN A 113 3.26 0.70 -9.49
C ASN A 113 2.49 1.57 -8.49
N VAL A 114 2.83 1.50 -7.19
CA VAL A 114 2.14 2.25 -6.14
C VAL A 114 2.96 3.46 -5.73
N THR A 115 2.31 4.63 -5.70
CA THR A 115 2.85 5.87 -5.13
C THR A 115 1.89 6.37 -4.06
N VAL A 116 2.43 6.63 -2.88
CA VAL A 116 1.69 7.23 -1.75
C VAL A 116 2.40 8.51 -1.35
N GLU A 117 1.72 9.63 -1.44
CA GLU A 117 2.19 10.90 -0.88
C GLU A 117 1.40 11.20 0.39
N LEU A 118 2.08 11.64 1.46
CA LEU A 118 1.49 11.97 2.75
C LEU A 118 1.89 13.38 3.13
N TYR A 119 0.93 14.16 3.61
CA TYR A 119 1.13 15.56 4.00
C TYR A 119 0.49 15.83 5.35
N GLU A 120 1.12 16.70 6.14
CA GLU A 120 0.60 17.20 7.41
C GLU A 120 0.24 18.69 7.29
N TYR A 121 -0.89 19.07 7.86
CA TYR A 121 -1.38 20.44 7.94
C TYR A 121 -1.39 20.96 9.38
N ASP A 122 -1.01 22.22 9.54
CA ASP A 122 -1.24 22.95 10.78
C ASP A 122 -2.64 23.57 10.75
N LEU A 123 -3.61 22.88 11.36
CA LEU A 123 -5.01 23.28 11.37
C LEU A 123 -5.26 24.59 12.11
N ASP A 124 -4.39 24.97 13.04
CA ASP A 124 -4.48 26.22 13.78
C ASP A 124 -3.98 27.42 12.94
N ASN A 125 -3.19 27.16 11.89
CA ASN A 125 -2.51 28.18 11.08
C ASN A 125 -2.64 27.96 9.56
N LEU A 126 -3.82 27.54 9.08
CA LEU A 126 -4.07 27.36 7.66
C LEU A 126 -4.00 28.68 6.87
N ASN A 127 -3.24 28.67 5.78
CA ASN A 127 -3.26 29.75 4.80
C ASN A 127 -4.38 29.52 3.76
N GLY A 128 -4.58 30.48 2.86
CA GLY A 128 -5.64 30.38 1.85
C GLY A 128 -5.48 29.22 0.85
N GLU A 129 -4.24 28.82 0.54
CA GLU A 129 -3.95 27.68 -0.32
C GLU A 129 -4.32 26.38 0.37
N ALA A 130 -3.87 26.20 1.62
CA ALA A 130 -4.18 25.04 2.44
C ALA A 130 -5.70 24.86 2.58
N GLN A 131 -6.44 25.92 2.90
CA GLN A 131 -7.90 25.85 3.00
C GLN A 131 -8.54 25.44 1.67
N ALA A 132 -8.08 25.99 0.55
CA ALA A 132 -8.62 25.66 -0.77
C ALA A 132 -8.36 24.19 -1.15
N VAL A 133 -7.17 23.66 -0.84
CA VAL A 133 -6.83 22.25 -1.06
C VAL A 133 -7.72 21.35 -0.18
N LEU A 134 -7.76 21.60 1.14
CA LEU A 134 -8.55 20.79 2.07
C LEU A 134 -10.04 20.79 1.70
N ASP A 135 -10.62 21.95 1.38
CA ASP A 135 -12.03 22.06 0.98
C ASP A 135 -12.30 21.31 -0.33
N SER A 136 -11.40 21.43 -1.32
CA SER A 136 -11.54 20.75 -2.62
C SER A 136 -11.45 19.24 -2.48
N VAL A 137 -10.50 18.74 -1.69
CA VAL A 137 -10.34 17.30 -1.45
C VAL A 137 -11.53 16.75 -0.67
N LYS A 138 -12.01 17.47 0.35
CA LYS A 138 -13.21 17.07 1.09
C LYS A 138 -14.45 16.98 0.20
N ALA A 139 -14.57 17.87 -0.78
CA ALA A 139 -15.72 17.91 -1.67
C ALA A 139 -15.64 16.87 -2.80
N ASN A 140 -14.44 16.66 -3.37
CA ASN A 140 -14.30 15.98 -4.66
C ASN A 140 -13.22 14.89 -4.70
N GLY A 141 -12.38 14.77 -3.66
CA GLY A 141 -11.18 13.93 -3.68
C GLY A 141 -10.11 14.43 -4.66
N THR A 142 -10.15 15.71 -5.03
CA THR A 142 -9.24 16.34 -5.99
C THR A 142 -8.83 17.74 -5.57
N PHE A 143 -7.72 18.24 -6.10
CA PHE A 143 -7.30 19.65 -6.02
C PHE A 143 -6.39 20.00 -7.21
N THR A 144 -6.06 21.29 -7.40
CA THR A 144 -5.19 21.74 -8.50
C THR A 144 -3.93 22.39 -7.96
N VAL A 145 -2.77 21.97 -8.47
CA VAL A 145 -1.46 22.59 -8.19
C VAL A 145 -0.80 22.94 -9.50
N ILE A 146 -0.42 24.21 -9.68
CA ILE A 146 0.29 24.70 -10.88
C ILE A 146 -0.46 24.28 -12.18
N GLY A 147 -1.79 24.37 -12.16
CA GLY A 147 -2.64 24.02 -13.32
C GLY A 147 -2.67 22.52 -13.66
N GLN A 148 -2.23 21.65 -12.75
CA GLN A 148 -2.39 20.20 -12.85
C GLN A 148 -3.41 19.73 -11.80
N GLU A 149 -4.39 18.96 -12.25
CA GLU A 149 -5.35 18.32 -11.34
C GLU A 149 -4.70 17.10 -10.69
N VAL A 150 -4.79 17.04 -9.37
CA VAL A 150 -4.42 15.89 -8.55
C VAL A 150 -5.72 15.17 -8.18
N THR A 151 -5.78 13.88 -8.46
CA THR A 151 -6.89 12.98 -8.11
C THR A 151 -6.46 11.98 -7.04
N ASP A 152 -7.43 11.21 -6.54
CA ASP A 152 -7.20 10.17 -5.54
C ASP A 152 -6.56 10.74 -4.26
N ALA A 153 -7.03 11.92 -3.87
CA ALA A 153 -6.66 12.58 -2.64
C ALA A 153 -7.70 12.28 -1.56
N TYR A 154 -7.22 11.97 -0.36
CA TYR A 154 -8.01 11.59 0.80
C TYR A 154 -7.59 12.44 2.00
N LEU A 155 -8.55 12.90 2.79
CA LEU A 155 -8.27 13.51 4.09
C LEU A 155 -8.42 12.47 5.19
N SER A 156 -7.58 12.57 6.22
CA SER A 156 -7.81 11.85 7.47
C SER A 156 -9.10 12.34 8.14
N ASP A 157 -9.70 11.52 9.00
CA ASP A 157 -10.91 11.91 9.72
C ASP A 157 -10.65 13.06 10.72
N SER A 158 -9.41 13.17 11.22
CA SER A 158 -8.93 14.33 11.97
C SER A 158 -8.80 15.60 11.12
N GLY A 159 -8.80 15.48 9.79
CA GLY A 159 -8.56 16.56 8.83
C GLY A 159 -7.12 17.07 8.77
N LYS A 160 -6.25 16.60 9.66
CA LYS A 160 -4.85 17.04 9.80
C LYS A 160 -3.94 16.51 8.71
N TYR A 161 -4.27 15.36 8.12
CA TYR A 161 -3.44 14.70 7.13
C TYR A 161 -4.14 14.61 5.78
N LEU A 162 -3.34 14.65 4.71
CA LEU A 162 -3.77 14.40 3.34
C LEU A 162 -2.92 13.28 2.75
N MET A 163 -3.56 12.32 2.10
CA MET A 163 -2.92 11.26 1.32
C MET A 163 -3.27 11.41 -0.15
N ILE A 164 -2.30 11.20 -1.04
CA ILE A 164 -2.53 10.94 -2.46
C ILE A 164 -2.13 9.49 -2.72
N TYR A 165 -3.05 8.67 -3.20
CA TYR A 165 -2.77 7.26 -3.52
C TYR A 165 -2.91 7.03 -5.02
N LYS A 166 -1.83 6.63 -5.68
CA LYS A 166 -1.82 6.28 -7.10
C LYS A 166 -1.32 4.87 -7.29
N ASP A 167 -2.10 4.08 -8.00
CA ASP A 167 -1.71 2.76 -8.48
C ASP A 167 -1.91 2.69 -9.99
N THR A 168 -0.92 2.16 -10.71
CA THR A 168 -1.01 1.93 -12.15
C THR A 168 -1.69 0.62 -12.51
N GLN A 169 -1.91 -0.26 -11.52
CA GLN A 169 -2.73 -1.46 -11.64
C GLN A 169 -4.17 -1.16 -11.21
N THR A 170 -5.13 -1.80 -11.88
CA THR A 170 -6.58 -1.62 -11.63
C THR A 170 -7.29 -2.97 -11.44
N ASN A 171 -6.55 -4.00 -11.04
CA ASN A 171 -7.13 -5.30 -10.75
C ASN A 171 -7.74 -5.30 -9.34
N GLU A 172 -8.60 -6.28 -9.05
CA GLU A 172 -9.36 -6.34 -7.80
C GLU A 172 -8.47 -6.35 -6.55
N GLN A 173 -7.30 -6.99 -6.59
CA GLN A 173 -6.38 -7.04 -5.44
C GLN A 173 -5.80 -5.67 -5.15
N ASN A 174 -5.37 -4.92 -6.17
CA ASN A 174 -4.86 -3.56 -6.01
C ASN A 174 -5.93 -2.59 -5.51
N GLU A 175 -7.17 -2.71 -5.98
CA GLU A 175 -8.28 -1.88 -5.49
C GLU A 175 -8.65 -2.18 -4.03
N LEU A 176 -8.64 -3.45 -3.62
CA LEU A 176 -8.84 -3.84 -2.23
C LEU A 176 -7.70 -3.33 -1.34
N HIS A 177 -6.46 -3.47 -1.78
CA HIS A 177 -5.30 -2.97 -1.05
C HIS A 177 -5.34 -1.45 -0.90
N LYS A 178 -5.70 -0.71 -1.98
CA LYS A 178 -5.97 0.73 -1.91
C LYS A 178 -7.01 1.05 -0.85
N GLN A 179 -8.14 0.32 -0.84
CA GLN A 179 -9.20 0.55 0.13
C GLN A 179 -8.70 0.34 1.56
N GLU A 180 -7.99 -0.76 1.83
CA GLU A 180 -7.43 -1.05 3.16
C GLU A 180 -6.47 0.06 3.63
N ILE A 181 -5.59 0.54 2.76
CA ILE A 181 -4.64 1.62 3.08
C ILE A 181 -5.37 2.94 3.34
N VAL A 182 -6.34 3.28 2.50
CA VAL A 182 -7.17 4.47 2.67
C VAL A 182 -7.92 4.42 4.00
N GLU A 183 -8.54 3.29 4.34
CA GLU A 183 -9.26 3.12 5.61
C GLU A 183 -8.33 3.28 6.82
N GLN A 184 -7.14 2.67 6.79
CA GLN A 184 -6.12 2.85 7.83
C GLN A 184 -5.67 4.31 7.95
N PHE A 185 -5.35 4.95 6.83
CA PHE A 185 -4.95 6.36 6.79
C PHE A 185 -6.05 7.27 7.34
N GLN A 186 -7.31 7.04 6.97
CA GLN A 186 -8.43 7.87 7.39
C GLN A 186 -8.68 7.75 8.89
N GLY A 187 -8.58 6.54 9.45
CA GLY A 187 -8.75 6.28 10.88
C GLY A 187 -7.59 6.76 11.76
N PHE A 188 -6.43 7.09 11.20
CA PHE A 188 -5.26 7.50 11.97
C PHE A 188 -5.54 8.74 12.83
N LYS A 189 -5.50 8.55 14.15
CA LYS A 189 -5.77 9.56 15.18
C LYS A 189 -7.12 10.26 15.00
N ALA A 190 -8.13 9.52 14.56
CA ALA A 190 -9.50 10.00 14.50
C ALA A 190 -10.05 10.25 15.92
N GLU A 191 -10.78 11.35 16.11
CA GLU A 191 -11.44 11.72 17.39
C GLU A 191 -12.90 11.23 17.49
#